data_AF-A0A1Q5TQX2-F1
#
_entry.id   AF-A0A1Q5TQX2-F1
#
_cell.length_a   1.000
_cell.length_b   1.000
_cell.length_c   1.000
_cell.angle_alpha   90.00
_cell.angle_beta   90.00
_cell.angle_gamma   90.00
#
_symmetry.space_group_name_H-M   'P 1'
#
loop_
_entity.id
_entity.type
_entity.pdbx_description
1 polymer ?
#
loop_
_entity_poly.entity_id
_entity_poly.type
_entity_poly.pdbx_seq_one_letter_code
_entity_poly.pdbx_strand_id
1 'polypeptide(L)'
;MDALDSYSELITPWAQRVAQRFALDVNRHNENEWRQRSQLISLELRHLVNNTPVGHVMRSIVDEQIKYIKSLPIEAADRVYDIHNRAIEAVVTGGRHEPFAQEIAKTGEVALSRAKLIARTEIGSAQTALTQSRAQSIGSTGYIWRTADGDARDSHHKMEGQFVEWAKPPTLDGLTGHAGTLPNCRCYCEVVIPEC
;
A
#
# COMPACT_ATOMS: atom_id res chain seq x y z
N MET A 1 -1.06 28.73 7.46
CA MET A 1 -1.42 27.46 6.80
C MET A 1 -1.17 27.67 5.33
N ASP A 2 -0.32 26.86 4.70
CA ASP A 2 0.05 27.03 3.29
C ASP A 2 -1.22 26.95 2.40
N ALA A 3 -1.23 27.61 1.25
CA ALA A 3 -2.36 27.52 0.32
C ALA A 3 -2.58 26.07 -0.16
N LEU A 4 -1.50 25.30 -0.29
CA LEU A 4 -1.55 23.87 -0.61
C LEU A 4 -2.12 23.03 0.53
N ASP A 5 -1.80 23.34 1.79
CA ASP A 5 -2.43 22.68 2.95
C ASP A 5 -3.94 22.92 2.97
N SER A 6 -4.35 24.15 2.68
CA SER A 6 -5.77 24.53 2.63
C SER A 6 -6.51 23.77 1.53
N TYR A 7 -5.90 23.63 0.35
CA TYR A 7 -6.43 22.81 -0.74
C TYR A 7 -6.54 21.32 -0.34
N SER A 8 -5.51 20.80 0.32
CA SER A 8 -5.47 19.42 0.83
C SER A 8 -6.61 19.16 1.82
N GLU A 9 -6.92 20.12 2.70
CA GLU A 9 -8.05 20.01 3.61
C GLU A 9 -9.41 20.05 2.90
N LEU A 10 -9.55 20.84 1.83
CA LEU A 10 -10.79 20.90 1.05
C LEU A 10 -11.15 19.55 0.40
N ILE A 11 -10.16 18.75 0.02
CA ILE A 11 -10.40 17.44 -0.61
C ILE A 11 -10.63 16.31 0.42
N THR A 12 -10.47 16.55 1.72
CA THR A 12 -10.62 15.54 2.78
C THR A 12 -11.95 14.75 2.68
N PRO A 13 -13.14 15.37 2.50
CA PRO A 13 -14.39 14.61 2.42
C PRO A 13 -14.48 13.71 1.18
N TRP A 14 -13.85 14.11 0.07
CA TRP A 14 -13.77 13.28 -1.12
C TRP A 14 -12.80 12.10 -0.90
N ALA A 15 -11.63 12.37 -0.33
CA ALA A 15 -10.62 11.36 0.00
C ALA A 15 -11.20 10.30 0.95
N GLN A 16 -11.96 10.71 1.96
CA GLN A 16 -12.65 9.79 2.88
C GLN A 16 -13.59 8.83 2.16
N ARG A 17 -14.43 9.31 1.24
CA ARG A 17 -15.36 8.45 0.49
C ARG A 17 -14.62 7.44 -0.38
N VAL A 18 -13.57 7.88 -1.06
CA VAL A 18 -12.74 7.02 -1.91
C VAL A 18 -12.04 5.95 -1.06
N ALA A 19 -11.43 6.35 0.05
CA ALA A 19 -10.74 5.46 0.98
C ALA A 19 -11.68 4.43 1.63
N GLN A 20 -12.88 4.84 2.03
CA GLN A 20 -13.89 3.93 2.59
C GLN A 20 -14.32 2.86 1.57
N ARG A 21 -14.57 3.27 0.32
CA ARG A 21 -14.91 2.32 -0.75
C ARG A 21 -13.76 1.35 -1.02
N PHE A 22 -12.54 1.87 -1.10
CA PHE A 22 -11.34 1.05 -1.25
C PHE A 22 -11.23 -0.02 -0.15
N ALA A 23 -11.34 0.38 1.12
CA ALA A 23 -11.22 -0.55 2.24
C ALA A 23 -12.31 -1.63 2.19
N LEU A 24 -13.55 -1.26 1.86
CA LEU A 24 -14.66 -2.20 1.72
C LEU A 24 -14.45 -3.22 0.59
N ASP A 25 -13.97 -2.76 -0.57
CA ASP A 25 -13.72 -3.62 -1.72
C ASP A 25 -12.54 -4.59 -1.46
N VAL A 26 -11.45 -4.10 -0.86
CA VAL A 26 -10.32 -4.94 -0.44
C VAL A 26 -10.76 -5.96 0.61
N ASN A 27 -11.57 -5.55 1.59
CA ASN A 27 -12.07 -6.48 2.60
C ASN A 27 -12.94 -7.58 1.99
N ARG A 28 -13.87 -7.24 1.09
CA ARG A 28 -14.70 -8.23 0.40
C ARG A 28 -13.85 -9.23 -0.39
N HIS A 29 -12.83 -8.73 -1.09
CA HIS A 29 -11.91 -9.59 -1.82
C HIS A 29 -11.11 -10.50 -0.88
N ASN A 30 -10.53 -9.94 0.18
CA ASN A 30 -9.76 -10.71 1.17
C ASN A 30 -10.60 -11.79 1.86
N GLU A 31 -11.86 -11.50 2.21
CA GLU A 31 -12.78 -12.50 2.75
C GLU A 31 -13.02 -13.67 1.79
N ASN A 32 -13.19 -13.38 0.50
CA ASN A 32 -13.40 -14.42 -0.50
C ASN A 32 -12.15 -15.31 -0.65
N GLU A 33 -10.96 -14.71 -0.75
CA GLU A 33 -9.68 -15.44 -0.78
C GLU A 33 -9.51 -16.31 0.47
N TRP A 34 -9.79 -15.73 1.63
CA TRP A 34 -9.68 -16.45 2.89
C TRP A 34 -10.63 -17.64 2.94
N ARG A 35 -11.90 -17.47 2.55
CA ARG A 35 -12.87 -18.58 2.50
C ARG A 35 -12.45 -19.70 1.56
N GLN A 36 -11.86 -19.38 0.41
CA GLN A 36 -11.38 -20.38 -0.55
C GLN A 36 -10.21 -21.18 0.02
N ARG A 37 -9.24 -20.51 0.65
CA ARG A 37 -8.08 -21.17 1.26
C ARG A 37 -8.41 -21.92 2.56
N SER A 38 -9.47 -21.50 3.25
CA SER A 38 -9.92 -22.06 4.52
C SER A 38 -10.87 -23.25 4.41
N GLN A 39 -11.07 -23.83 3.22
CA GLN A 39 -12.00 -24.97 3.05
C GLN A 39 -11.61 -26.19 3.90
N LEU A 40 -10.33 -26.31 4.26
CA LEU A 40 -9.76 -27.35 5.12
C LEU A 40 -9.80 -27.00 6.62
N ILE A 41 -10.24 -25.80 6.99
CA ILE A 41 -10.31 -25.33 8.37
C ILE A 41 -11.58 -25.85 9.06
N SER A 42 -11.49 -26.17 10.35
CA SER A 42 -12.64 -26.58 11.16
C SER A 42 -13.80 -25.57 11.09
N LEU A 43 -15.04 -26.05 11.30
CA LEU A 43 -16.23 -25.18 11.29
C LEU A 43 -16.12 -24.08 12.35
N GLU A 44 -15.53 -24.41 13.50
CA GLU A 44 -15.35 -23.49 14.64
C GLU A 44 -14.40 -22.34 14.30
N LEU A 45 -13.22 -22.64 13.74
CA LEU A 45 -12.27 -21.61 13.31
C LEU A 45 -12.86 -20.73 12.20
N ARG A 46 -13.70 -21.29 11.31
CA ARG A 46 -14.44 -20.48 10.32
C ARG A 46 -15.41 -19.49 10.97
N HIS A 47 -16.10 -19.88 12.05
CA HIS A 47 -16.97 -18.97 12.80
C HIS A 47 -16.19 -17.86 13.50
N LEU A 48 -15.03 -18.16 14.08
CA LEU A 48 -14.16 -17.15 14.70
C LEU A 48 -13.72 -16.10 13.67
N VAL A 49 -13.28 -16.54 12.48
CA VAL A 49 -12.86 -15.63 11.40
C VAL A 49 -13.98 -14.71 10.92
N ASN A 50 -15.18 -15.26 10.71
CA ASN A 50 -16.32 -14.47 10.24
C ASN A 50 -16.76 -13.41 11.26
N ASN A 51 -16.44 -13.63 12.54
CA ASN A 51 -16.74 -12.72 13.63
C ASN A 51 -15.52 -11.90 14.07
N THR A 52 -14.38 -12.02 13.38
CA THR A 52 -13.17 -11.26 13.73
C THR A 52 -13.43 -9.76 13.56
N PRO A 53 -13.26 -8.96 14.62
CA PRO A 53 -13.43 -7.51 14.53
C PRO A 53 -12.26 -6.86 13.80
N VAL A 54 -12.27 -6.91 12.45
CA VAL A 54 -11.29 -6.21 11.59
C VAL A 54 -11.53 -4.69 11.52
N GLY A 55 -12.50 -4.16 12.27
CA GLY A 55 -12.92 -2.76 12.20
C GLY A 55 -11.81 -1.75 12.52
N HIS A 56 -10.87 -2.08 13.43
CA HIS A 56 -9.71 -1.23 13.69
C HIS A 56 -8.74 -1.20 12.50
N VAL A 57 -8.48 -2.35 11.88
CA VAL A 57 -7.61 -2.46 10.69
C VAL A 57 -8.23 -1.73 9.52
N MET A 58 -9.54 -1.86 9.32
CA MET A 58 -10.29 -1.12 8.29
C MET A 58 -10.17 0.39 8.46
N ARG A 59 -10.27 0.90 9.69
CA ARG A 59 -10.06 2.34 9.97
C ARG A 59 -8.62 2.76 9.63
N SER A 60 -7.63 1.97 10.03
CA SER A 60 -6.23 2.25 9.71
C SER A 60 -5.99 2.31 8.21
N ILE A 61 -6.55 1.39 7.44
CA ILE A 61 -6.45 1.39 5.97
C ILE A 61 -7.07 2.67 5.39
N VAL A 62 -8.25 3.07 5.87
CA VAL A 62 -8.90 4.31 5.43
C VAL A 62 -8.04 5.54 5.72
N ASP A 63 -7.50 5.64 6.93
CA ASP A 63 -6.66 6.77 7.35
C ASP A 63 -5.38 6.86 6.52
N GLU A 64 -4.77 5.72 6.19
CA GLU A 64 -3.59 5.67 5.33
C GLU A 64 -3.91 6.08 3.89
N GLN A 65 -5.02 5.57 3.32
CA GLN A 65 -5.46 5.95 1.98
C GLN A 65 -5.75 7.45 1.86
N ILE A 66 -6.34 8.06 2.89
CA ILE A 66 -6.58 9.51 2.90
C ILE A 66 -5.25 10.27 2.78
N LYS A 67 -4.20 9.84 3.50
CA LYS A 67 -2.87 10.45 3.41
C LYS A 67 -2.30 10.35 2.00
N TYR A 68 -2.38 9.17 1.37
CA TYR A 68 -1.87 8.99 -0.01
C TYR A 68 -2.65 9.79 -1.05
N ILE A 69 -3.98 9.84 -0.93
CA ILE A 69 -4.82 10.63 -1.84
C ILE A 69 -4.47 12.11 -1.73
N LYS A 70 -4.28 12.61 -0.51
CA LYS A 70 -3.95 14.01 -0.23
C LYS A 70 -2.51 14.38 -0.64
N SER A 71 -1.56 13.44 -0.56
CA SER A 71 -0.15 13.72 -0.90
C SER A 71 0.09 13.83 -2.41
N LEU A 72 -0.71 13.17 -3.26
CA LEU A 72 -0.57 13.23 -4.72
C LEU A 72 -0.59 14.66 -5.29
N PRO A 73 -1.60 15.50 -5.00
CA PRO A 73 -1.62 16.87 -5.51
C PRO A 73 -0.57 17.77 -4.86
N ILE A 74 -0.27 17.58 -3.56
CA ILE A 74 0.75 18.37 -2.85
C ILE A 74 2.11 18.16 -3.51
N GLU A 75 2.55 16.92 -3.66
CA GLU A 75 3.88 16.64 -4.22
C GLU A 75 4.00 17.03 -5.69
N ALA A 76 2.89 16.99 -6.45
CA ALA A 76 2.87 17.52 -7.81
C ALA A 76 3.06 19.04 -7.82
N ALA A 77 2.44 19.76 -6.88
CA ALA A 77 2.59 21.20 -6.73
C ALA A 77 3.99 21.59 -6.25
N ASP A 78 4.53 20.91 -5.23
CA ASP A 78 5.89 21.14 -4.72
C ASP A 78 6.93 20.94 -5.82
N ARG A 79 6.78 19.89 -6.63
CA ARG A 79 7.64 19.66 -7.79
C ARG A 79 7.60 20.81 -8.78
N VAL A 80 6.42 21.35 -9.09
CA VAL A 80 6.29 22.51 -9.99
C VAL A 80 6.93 23.75 -9.39
N TYR A 81 6.75 23.98 -8.09
CA TYR A 81 7.37 25.07 -7.35
C TYR A 81 8.91 25.00 -7.40
N ASP A 82 9.50 23.84 -7.15
CA ASP A 82 10.95 23.63 -7.20
C ASP A 82 11.53 23.86 -8.60
N ILE A 83 10.85 23.36 -9.64
CA ILE A 83 11.26 23.58 -11.04
C ILE A 83 11.18 25.08 -11.37
N HIS A 84 10.13 25.76 -10.90
CA HIS A 84 9.98 27.19 -11.13
C HIS A 84 11.10 28.01 -10.49
N ASN A 85 11.48 27.69 -9.24
CA ASN A 85 12.58 28.37 -8.57
C ASN A 85 13.92 28.15 -9.29
N ARG A 86 14.21 26.91 -9.71
CA ARG A 86 15.38 26.60 -10.53
C ARG A 86 15.38 27.36 -11.86
N ALA A 87 14.21 27.55 -12.47
CA ALA A 87 14.07 28.33 -13.70
C ALA A 87 14.39 29.81 -13.49
N ILE A 88 13.94 30.39 -12.37
CA ILE A 88 14.25 31.78 -12.00
C ILE A 88 15.77 31.95 -11.84
N GLU A 89 16.43 31.07 -11.08
CA GLU A 89 17.87 31.09 -10.88
C GLU A 89 18.64 30.99 -12.21
N ALA A 90 18.21 30.10 -13.10
CA ALA A 90 18.81 29.93 -14.42
C ALA A 90 18.66 31.20 -15.28
N VAL A 91 17.49 31.85 -15.29
CA VAL A 91 17.28 33.09 -16.06
C VAL A 91 18.13 34.24 -15.50
N VAL A 92 18.20 34.38 -14.17
CA VAL A 92 19.04 35.40 -13.50
C VAL A 92 20.52 35.22 -13.86
N THR A 93 20.97 33.98 -14.08
CA THR A 93 22.35 33.65 -14.47
C THR A 93 22.59 33.62 -15.99
N GLY A 94 21.61 34.06 -16.80
CA GLY A 94 21.73 34.15 -18.27
C GLY A 94 21.42 32.84 -19.03
N GLY A 95 20.82 31.86 -18.37
CA GLY A 95 20.37 30.59 -18.94
C GLY A 95 19.04 30.66 -19.70
N ARG A 96 18.65 29.54 -20.32
CA ARG A 96 17.42 29.39 -21.12
C ARG A 96 16.27 28.81 -20.30
N HIS A 97 15.03 29.18 -20.63
CA HIS A 97 13.82 28.80 -19.89
C HIS A 97 13.13 27.54 -20.46
N GLU A 98 13.32 27.24 -21.74
CA GLU A 98 12.66 26.13 -22.45
C GLU A 98 12.84 24.74 -21.80
N PRO A 99 14.01 24.36 -21.24
CA PRO A 99 14.17 23.07 -20.56
C PRO A 99 13.21 22.89 -19.36
N PHE A 100 12.90 23.98 -18.65
CA PHE A 100 12.04 23.95 -17.46
C PHE A 100 10.57 23.77 -17.82
N ALA A 101 10.11 24.34 -18.95
CA ALA A 101 8.75 24.09 -19.45
C ALA A 101 8.52 22.60 -19.75
N GLN A 102 9.51 21.93 -20.34
CA GLN A 102 9.46 20.47 -20.57
C GLN A 102 9.48 19.69 -19.26
N GLU A 103 10.27 20.12 -18.27
CA GLU A 103 10.33 19.50 -16.95
C GLU A 103 8.99 19.64 -16.19
N ILE A 104 8.35 20.80 -16.26
CA ILE A 104 7.00 21.04 -15.71
C ILE A 104 5.98 20.12 -16.38
N ALA A 105 5.98 20.03 -17.71
CA ALA A 105 5.06 19.16 -18.45
C ALA A 105 5.17 17.69 -18.02
N LYS A 106 6.40 17.21 -17.75
CA LYS A 106 6.65 15.84 -17.25
C LYS A 106 6.13 15.58 -15.83
N THR A 107 5.74 16.62 -15.07
CA THR A 107 5.19 16.44 -13.72
C THR A 107 3.93 15.57 -13.72
N GLY A 108 3.09 15.67 -14.76
CA GLY A 108 1.91 14.80 -14.90
C GLY A 108 2.27 13.31 -15.00
N GLU A 109 3.33 12.97 -15.73
CA GLU A 109 3.81 11.58 -15.86
C GLU A 109 4.41 11.05 -14.55
N VAL A 110 5.11 11.90 -13.81
CA VAL A 110 5.65 11.57 -12.48
C VAL A 110 4.51 11.33 -11.49
N ALA A 111 3.51 12.21 -11.46
CA ALA A 111 2.33 12.05 -10.61
C ALA A 111 1.56 10.75 -10.95
N LEU A 112 1.39 10.43 -12.24
CA LEU A 112 0.77 9.18 -12.68
C LEU A 112 1.58 7.95 -12.24
N SER A 113 2.90 7.99 -12.39
CA SER A 113 3.78 6.90 -11.98
C SER A 113 3.70 6.64 -10.47
N ARG A 114 3.64 7.72 -9.68
CA ARG A 114 3.44 7.65 -8.24
C ARG A 114 2.06 7.09 -7.88
N ALA A 115 1.00 7.56 -8.53
CA ALA A 115 -0.35 7.04 -8.30
C ALA A 115 -0.43 5.52 -8.57
N LYS A 116 0.23 5.03 -9.62
CA LYS A 116 0.33 3.58 -9.90
C LYS A 116 1.09 2.82 -8.82
N LEU A 117 2.20 3.38 -8.32
CA LEU A 117 3.00 2.77 -7.27
C LEU A 117 2.19 2.65 -5.97
N ILE A 118 1.52 3.72 -5.57
CA ILE A 118 0.60 3.74 -4.42
C ILE A 118 -0.49 2.70 -4.63
N ALA A 119 -1.24 2.75 -5.72
CA ALA A 119 -2.36 1.83 -5.96
C ALA A 119 -1.96 0.35 -5.84
N ARG A 120 -0.79 -0.05 -6.35
CA ARG A 120 -0.33 -1.44 -6.23
C ARG A 120 0.10 -1.79 -4.81
N THR A 121 0.89 -0.93 -4.18
CA THR A 121 1.48 -1.20 -2.86
C THR A 121 0.41 -1.18 -1.77
N GLU A 122 -0.55 -0.27 -1.88
CA GLU A 122 -1.64 -0.10 -0.92
C GLU A 122 -2.63 -1.26 -0.95
N ILE A 123 -2.93 -1.81 -2.13
CA ILE A 123 -3.77 -3.01 -2.23
C ILE A 123 -3.10 -4.17 -1.50
N GLY A 124 -1.82 -4.44 -1.79
CA GLY A 124 -1.09 -5.54 -1.15
C GLY A 124 -0.96 -5.34 0.36
N SER A 125 -0.66 -4.12 0.81
CA SER A 125 -0.55 -3.79 2.24
C SER A 125 -1.88 -3.95 2.98
N ALA A 126 -2.98 -3.44 2.42
CA ALA A 126 -4.31 -3.59 2.99
C ALA A 126 -4.77 -5.07 3.03
N GLN A 127 -4.49 -5.85 1.99
CA GLN A 127 -4.77 -7.28 1.96
C GLN A 127 -3.98 -8.02 3.04
N THR A 128 -2.67 -7.76 3.16
CA THR A 128 -1.83 -8.42 4.17
C THR A 128 -2.24 -8.04 5.59
N ALA A 129 -2.59 -6.78 5.86
CA ALA A 129 -3.06 -6.34 7.18
C ALA A 129 -4.37 -7.06 7.59
N LEU A 130 -5.30 -7.22 6.66
CA LEU A 130 -6.56 -7.96 6.90
C LEU A 130 -6.31 -9.46 7.10
N THR A 131 -5.46 -10.06 6.26
CA THR A 131 -5.02 -11.46 6.40
C THR A 131 -4.38 -11.69 7.77
N GLN A 132 -3.45 -10.84 8.17
CA GLN A 132 -2.76 -10.92 9.46
C GLN A 132 -3.75 -10.85 10.63
N SER A 133 -4.68 -9.89 10.60
CA SER A 133 -5.69 -9.74 11.65
C SER A 133 -6.58 -10.97 11.79
N ARG A 134 -7.00 -11.56 10.67
CA ARG A 134 -7.77 -12.82 10.66
C ARG A 134 -6.94 -13.99 11.16
N ALA A 135 -5.71 -14.13 10.67
CA ALA A 135 -4.77 -15.18 11.06
C ALA A 135 -4.49 -15.18 12.57
N GLN A 136 -4.16 -14.02 13.13
CA GLN A 136 -3.86 -13.88 14.55
C GLN A 136 -5.10 -14.17 15.42
N SER A 137 -6.31 -13.83 14.94
CA SER A 137 -7.56 -14.11 15.67
C SER A 137 -7.84 -15.61 15.83
N ILE A 138 -7.25 -16.45 14.98
CA ILE A 138 -7.34 -17.92 15.07
C ILE A 138 -6.06 -18.56 15.63
N GLY A 139 -5.17 -17.77 16.22
CA GLY A 139 -3.93 -18.26 16.87
C GLY A 139 -2.78 -18.56 15.91
N SER A 140 -2.86 -18.16 14.64
CA SER A 140 -1.73 -18.30 13.71
C SER A 140 -0.53 -17.46 14.16
N THR A 141 0.65 -18.09 14.25
CA THR A 141 1.91 -17.43 14.62
C THR A 141 2.62 -16.79 13.43
N GLY A 142 2.30 -17.22 12.21
CA GLY A 142 2.97 -16.76 11.00
C GLY A 142 2.43 -17.36 9.72
N TYR A 143 3.20 -17.22 8.65
CA TYR A 143 2.83 -17.66 7.31
C TYR A 143 4.06 -18.16 6.55
N ILE A 144 3.83 -18.96 5.51
CA ILE A 144 4.82 -19.29 4.51
C ILE A 144 4.81 -18.20 3.44
N TRP A 145 5.97 -17.61 3.17
CA TRP A 145 6.12 -16.60 2.15
C TRP A 145 6.03 -17.22 0.76
N ARG A 146 5.07 -16.73 -0.04
CA ARG A 146 4.88 -17.15 -1.43
C ARG A 146 5.13 -16.01 -2.38
N THR A 147 5.93 -16.29 -3.37
CA THR A 147 6.30 -15.40 -4.45
C THR A 147 5.26 -15.56 -5.55
N ALA A 148 4.74 -14.45 -6.06
CA ALA A 148 3.91 -14.52 -7.26
C ALA A 148 4.79 -14.86 -8.47
N ASP A 149 4.26 -15.68 -9.38
CA ASP A 149 4.96 -16.07 -10.60
C ASP A 149 5.40 -14.84 -11.43
N GLY A 150 6.65 -14.86 -11.91
CA GLY A 150 7.24 -13.84 -12.78
C GLY A 150 8.40 -13.05 -12.16
N ASP A 151 8.49 -11.77 -12.54
CA ASP A 151 9.61 -10.83 -12.33
C ASP A 151 9.72 -10.31 -10.88
N ALA A 152 9.77 -11.22 -9.90
CA ALA A 152 10.03 -10.84 -8.52
C ALA A 152 11.53 -10.54 -8.33
N ARG A 153 11.83 -9.69 -7.34
CA ARG A 153 13.22 -9.35 -7.00
C ARG A 153 13.93 -10.58 -6.43
N ASP A 154 15.23 -10.69 -6.64
CA ASP A 154 16.04 -11.82 -6.14
C ASP A 154 15.90 -12.03 -4.61
N SER A 155 15.85 -10.94 -3.84
CA SER A 155 15.60 -10.96 -2.39
C SER A 155 14.23 -11.57 -2.04
N HIS A 156 13.21 -11.38 -2.86
CA HIS A 156 11.88 -11.97 -2.68
C HIS A 156 11.85 -13.45 -3.06
N HIS A 157 12.55 -13.83 -4.14
CA HIS A 157 12.68 -15.24 -4.53
C HIS A 157 13.38 -16.07 -3.45
N LYS A 158 14.38 -15.50 -2.78
CA LYS A 158 15.05 -16.15 -1.64
C LYS A 158 14.11 -16.46 -0.48
N MET A 159 13.03 -15.68 -0.32
CA MET A 159 12.03 -15.90 0.72
C MET A 159 11.01 -16.98 0.36
N GLU A 160 10.97 -17.50 -0.87
CA GLU A 160 10.02 -18.53 -1.26
C GLU A 160 10.05 -19.73 -0.32
N GLY A 161 8.89 -20.09 0.24
CA GLY A 161 8.76 -21.21 1.17
C GLY A 161 9.28 -20.95 2.58
N GLN A 162 9.86 -19.78 2.88
CA GLN A 162 10.31 -19.46 4.23
C GLN A 162 9.14 -19.12 5.15
N PHE A 163 9.21 -19.61 6.38
CA PHE A 163 8.29 -19.22 7.43
C PHE A 163 8.63 -17.83 7.98
N VAL A 164 7.61 -16.97 8.09
CA VAL A 164 7.72 -15.62 8.65
C VAL A 164 6.71 -15.46 9.78
N GLU A 165 7.21 -15.10 10.95
CA GLU A 165 6.37 -14.76 12.10
C GLU A 165 5.69 -13.40 11.89
N TRP A 166 4.41 -13.29 12.28
CA TRP A 166 3.68 -12.03 12.21
C TRP A 166 4.31 -10.90 13.03
N ALA A 167 5.00 -11.25 14.12
CA ALA A 167 5.68 -10.28 14.98
C ALA A 167 7.07 -9.85 14.45
N LYS A 168 7.61 -10.55 13.45
CA LYS A 168 8.98 -10.36 12.97
C LYS A 168 9.04 -10.35 11.44
N PRO A 169 8.53 -9.28 10.79
CA PRO A 169 8.65 -9.12 9.35
C PRO A 169 10.13 -9.11 8.91
N PRO A 170 10.46 -9.68 7.74
CA PRO A 170 11.81 -9.65 7.19
C PRO A 170 12.17 -8.27 6.66
N THR A 171 13.47 -8.02 6.55
CA THR A 171 14.03 -6.85 5.86
C THR A 171 14.57 -7.28 4.49
N LEU A 172 13.96 -6.79 3.41
CA LEU A 172 14.34 -7.06 2.02
C LEU A 172 14.57 -5.73 1.30
N ASP A 173 15.65 -5.63 0.52
CA ASP A 173 15.99 -4.42 -0.24
C ASP A 173 16.03 -3.13 0.61
N GLY A 174 16.46 -3.24 1.87
CA GLY A 174 16.51 -2.12 2.81
C GLY A 174 15.17 -1.71 3.41
N LEU A 175 14.08 -2.45 3.13
CA LEU A 175 12.75 -2.18 3.64
C LEU A 175 12.25 -3.37 4.48
N THR A 176 11.62 -3.08 5.62
CA THR A 176 11.04 -4.11 6.48
C THR A 176 9.55 -4.22 6.22
N GLY A 177 9.06 -5.42 5.89
CA GLY A 177 7.66 -5.62 5.54
C GLY A 177 7.29 -7.07 5.32
N HIS A 178 6.00 -7.36 5.40
CA HIS A 178 5.46 -8.67 5.11
C HIS A 178 5.31 -8.89 3.60
N ALA A 179 4.96 -10.11 3.21
CA ALA A 179 4.69 -10.42 1.81
C ALA A 179 3.56 -9.52 1.31
N GLY A 180 3.75 -8.88 0.15
CA GLY A 180 2.76 -7.98 -0.46
C GLY A 180 2.78 -6.54 0.06
N THR A 181 3.56 -6.21 1.10
CA THR A 181 3.59 -4.85 1.66
C THR A 181 4.75 -4.00 1.15
N LEU A 182 5.71 -4.60 0.45
CA LEU A 182 6.86 -3.89 -0.12
C LEU A 182 6.47 -3.22 -1.45
N PRO A 183 7.16 -2.15 -1.88
CA PRO A 183 6.83 -1.43 -3.12
C PRO A 183 6.77 -2.36 -4.34
N ASN A 184 5.67 -2.28 -5.10
CA ASN A 184 5.40 -3.15 -6.26
C ASN A 184 5.49 -4.67 -5.97
N CYS A 185 5.36 -5.08 -4.71
CA CYS A 185 5.41 -6.49 -4.34
C CYS A 185 4.09 -7.20 -4.67
N ARG A 186 4.18 -8.40 -5.24
CA ARG A 186 3.05 -9.28 -5.52
C ARG A 186 3.08 -10.58 -4.70
N CYS A 187 4.09 -10.75 -3.84
CA CYS A 187 4.18 -11.88 -2.93
C CYS A 187 2.97 -11.89 -1.99
N TYR A 188 2.59 -13.06 -1.50
CA TYR A 188 1.44 -13.21 -0.62
C TYR A 188 1.76 -14.12 0.57
N CYS A 189 0.95 -14.01 1.61
CA CYS A 189 1.07 -14.80 2.83
C CYS A 189 0.24 -16.08 2.69
N GLU A 190 0.88 -17.25 2.65
CA GLU A 190 0.18 -18.52 2.86
C GLU A 190 0.13 -18.80 4.37
N VAL A 191 -1.01 -18.47 4.99
CA VAL A 191 -1.13 -18.53 6.45
C VAL A 191 -0.99 -19.95 6.96
N VAL A 192 -0.15 -20.13 7.98
CA VAL A 192 -0.06 -21.38 8.73
C VAL A 192 -1.18 -21.39 9.75
N ILE A 193 -2.13 -22.31 9.57
CA ILE A 193 -3.26 -22.50 10.48
C ILE A 193 -2.83 -23.45 11.59
N PRO A 194 -3.08 -23.12 12.88
CA PRO A 194 -2.77 -24.03 13.97
C PRO A 194 -3.50 -25.36 13.82
N GLU A 195 -2.82 -26.48 14.09
CA GLU A 195 -3.47 -27.77 14.21
C GLU A 195 -4.39 -27.76 15.44
N CYS A 196 -5.64 -28.20 15.26
CA CYS A 196 -6.63 -28.33 16.32
C CYS A 196 -6.38 -29.58 17.17
#